data_AF-A0A2P5Y7W5-F1
#
_entry.id   AF-A0A2P5Y7W5-F1
#
_cell.length_a   1.000
_cell.length_b   1.000
_cell.length_c   1.000
_cell.angle_alpha   90.00
_cell.angle_beta   90.00
_cell.angle_gamma   90.00
#
_symmetry.space_group_name_H-M   'P 1'
#
loop_
_entity.id
_entity.type
_entity.pdbx_description
1 polymer ?
#
loop_
_entity_poly.entity_id
_entity_poly.type
_entity_poly.pdbx_seq_one_letter_code
_entity_poly.pdbx_strand_id
1 'polypeptide(L)'
;MGKKGSGWFATVKEVFKSSRKDLPDKKVTGVRPFGVSLLVAGYDDNGPQLYQVDPSGSYFSWKASAIGKNVSNAKTFLEKRYTDDMELDDAVHTAILTLKEGLEGQISGKNIEIGIIGTDKKFRQAPL
;
A
#
# COMPACT_ATOMS: atom_id res chain seq x y z
N MET A 1 -19.00 16.60 -11.07
CA MET A 1 -17.98 17.60 -10.66
C MET A 1 -17.37 17.13 -9.34
N GLY A 2 -16.22 16.43 -9.37
CA GLY A 2 -15.63 15.77 -8.19
C GLY A 2 -14.96 16.77 -7.25
N LYS A 3 -15.30 16.70 -5.95
CA LYS A 3 -14.73 17.54 -4.90
C LYS A 3 -13.20 17.39 -4.87
N LYS A 4 -12.49 18.52 -4.77
CA LYS A 4 -11.03 18.58 -4.54
C LYS A 4 -10.69 17.72 -3.31
N GLY A 5 -10.00 16.60 -3.51
CA GLY A 5 -9.62 15.68 -2.45
C GLY A 5 -8.65 16.33 -1.46
N SER A 6 -9.16 16.71 -0.30
CA SER A 6 -8.41 17.30 0.81
C SER A 6 -7.81 16.20 1.70
N GLY A 7 -6.55 16.39 2.11
CA GLY A 7 -5.88 15.61 3.15
C GLY A 7 -4.88 14.58 2.62
N TRP A 8 -5.31 13.33 2.51
CA TRP A 8 -4.39 12.20 2.27
C TRP A 8 -3.99 12.05 0.81
N PHE A 9 -4.92 12.22 -0.12
CA PHE A 9 -4.65 12.19 -1.56
C PHE A 9 -3.63 13.25 -2.00
N ALA A 10 -3.65 14.43 -1.38
CA ALA A 10 -2.66 15.48 -1.59
C ALA A 10 -1.30 15.07 -1.00
N THR A 11 -1.27 14.49 0.19
CA THR A 11 -0.04 13.98 0.83
C THR A 11 0.64 12.91 -0.02
N VAL A 12 -0.13 11.93 -0.50
CA VAL A 12 0.32 10.89 -1.42
C VAL A 12 0.91 11.53 -2.69
N LYS A 13 0.20 12.48 -3.30
CA LYS A 13 0.72 13.23 -4.46
C LYS A 13 1.99 14.04 -4.16
N GLU A 14 2.10 14.65 -2.99
CA GLU A 14 3.27 15.45 -2.60
C GLU A 14 4.50 14.57 -2.31
N VAL A 15 4.33 13.41 -1.67
CA VAL A 15 5.39 12.40 -1.53
C VAL A 15 5.93 12.02 -2.91
N PHE A 16 5.05 11.76 -3.88
CA PHE A 16 5.47 11.41 -5.25
C PHE A 16 6.05 12.58 -6.04
N LYS A 17 5.47 13.78 -5.94
CA LYS A 17 6.04 14.98 -6.57
C LYS A 17 7.40 15.30 -5.98
N SER A 18 7.61 15.10 -4.68
CA SER A 18 8.92 15.29 -4.05
C SER A 18 9.95 14.31 -4.59
N SER A 19 9.58 13.04 -4.81
CA SER A 19 10.46 12.08 -5.51
C SER A 19 10.72 12.45 -6.98
N ARG A 20 9.86 13.26 -7.60
CA ARG A 20 10.03 13.77 -8.97
C ARG A 20 10.74 15.13 -9.05
N LYS A 21 10.87 15.90 -7.96
CA LYS A 21 11.48 17.25 -7.98
C LYS A 21 12.95 17.24 -8.40
N ASP A 22 13.60 16.09 -8.28
CA ASP A 22 14.98 15.89 -8.70
C ASP A 22 15.11 15.64 -10.22
N LEU A 23 13.98 15.56 -10.93
CA LEU A 23 13.90 15.34 -12.37
C LEU A 23 13.27 16.58 -13.03
N PRO A 24 13.97 17.26 -13.96
CA PRO A 24 13.38 18.40 -14.67
C PRO A 24 12.09 17.97 -15.41
N ASP A 25 11.11 18.87 -15.54
CA ASP A 25 9.80 18.68 -16.20
C ASP A 25 9.85 18.20 -17.68
N LYS A 26 11.06 17.98 -18.20
CA LYS A 26 11.33 17.36 -19.50
C LYS A 26 11.19 15.84 -19.35
N LYS A 27 10.57 15.18 -20.32
CA LYS A 27 10.71 13.72 -20.49
C LYS A 27 12.21 13.44 -20.66
N VAL A 28 12.92 13.15 -19.56
CA VAL A 28 14.35 12.90 -19.61
C VAL A 28 14.50 11.52 -20.25
N THR A 29 14.89 11.48 -21.51
CA THR A 29 15.24 10.24 -22.19
C THR A 29 16.52 9.72 -21.52
N GLY A 30 16.41 8.66 -20.72
CA GLY A 30 17.58 8.05 -20.05
C GLY A 30 17.65 8.17 -18.53
N VAL A 31 16.63 8.73 -17.85
CA VAL A 31 16.55 8.60 -16.38
C VAL A 31 15.97 7.26 -16.00
N ARG A 32 16.60 6.61 -15.02
CA ARG A 32 16.11 5.35 -14.44
C ARG A 32 14.96 5.69 -13.49
N PRO A 33 13.73 5.22 -13.74
CA PRO A 33 12.67 5.35 -12.76
C PRO A 33 13.10 4.65 -11.46
N PHE A 34 12.55 5.08 -10.32
CA PHE A 34 12.70 4.34 -9.08
C PHE A 34 12.20 2.91 -9.34
N GLY A 35 13.11 1.93 -9.32
CA GLY A 35 12.82 0.53 -9.63
C GLY A 35 12.02 -0.17 -8.52
N VAL A 36 11.06 0.54 -7.92
CA VAL A 36 10.28 0.12 -6.77
C VAL A 36 8.80 0.40 -7.01
N SER A 37 7.97 -0.50 -6.51
CA SER A 37 6.53 -0.29 -6.36
C SER A 37 6.23 -0.04 -4.88
N LEU A 38 5.28 0.84 -4.58
CA LEU A 38 4.93 1.20 -3.21
C LEU A 38 3.47 0.86 -2.93
N LEU A 39 3.20 0.35 -1.73
CA LEU A 39 1.88 0.37 -1.12
C LEU A 39 1.87 1.43 -0.03
N VAL A 40 0.95 2.38 -0.13
CA VAL A 40 0.82 3.52 0.78
C VAL A 40 -0.53 3.42 1.47
N ALA A 41 -0.51 3.03 2.74
CA ALA A 41 -1.68 2.93 3.59
C ALA A 41 -1.84 4.19 4.45
N GLY A 42 -3.08 4.64 4.65
CA GLY A 42 -3.40 5.81 5.46
C GLY A 42 -4.81 5.76 6.02
N TYR A 43 -5.11 6.71 6.91
CA TYR A 43 -6.45 6.93 7.41
C TYR A 43 -6.78 8.42 7.34
N ASP A 44 -7.87 8.77 6.67
CA ASP A 44 -8.34 10.15 6.53
C ASP A 44 -9.81 10.31 6.92
N ASP A 45 -10.39 11.48 6.68
CA ASP A 45 -11.79 11.76 7.03
C ASP A 45 -12.78 10.95 6.19
N ASN A 46 -12.33 10.29 5.12
CA ASN A 46 -13.11 9.36 4.30
C ASN A 46 -12.86 7.90 4.70
N GLY A 47 -12.10 7.64 5.77
CA GLY A 47 -11.79 6.31 6.27
C GLY A 47 -10.42 5.78 5.84
N PRO A 48 -10.21 4.45 5.90
CA PRO A 48 -8.94 3.83 5.51
C PRO A 48 -8.71 3.95 3.99
N GLN A 49 -7.48 4.27 3.61
CA GLN A 49 -7.05 4.47 2.22
C GLN A 49 -5.83 3.59 1.92
N LEU A 50 -5.83 2.91 0.78
CA LEU A 50 -4.68 2.16 0.28
C LEU A 50 -4.40 2.55 -1.18
N TYR A 51 -3.19 3.02 -1.46
CA TYR A 51 -2.72 3.34 -2.80
C TYR A 51 -1.56 2.43 -3.20
N GLN A 52 -1.63 1.89 -4.42
CA GLN A 52 -0.48 1.25 -5.05
C GLN A 52 0.12 2.21 -6.06
N VAL A 53 1.44 2.33 -6.04
CA VAL A 53 2.19 3.12 -7.02
C VAL A 53 3.19 2.23 -7.72
N ASP A 54 3.18 2.31 -9.05
CA ASP A 54 4.08 1.57 -9.90
C ASP A 54 5.31 2.42 -10.30
N PRO A 55 6.38 1.79 -10.83
CA PRO A 55 7.59 2.50 -11.24
C PRO A 55 7.36 3.54 -12.35
N SER A 56 6.24 3.47 -13.07
CA SER A 56 5.89 4.47 -14.10
C SER A 56 5.43 5.79 -13.49
N GLY A 57 5.10 5.80 -12.19
CA GLY A 57 4.48 6.92 -11.49
C GLY A 57 2.94 6.88 -11.59
N SER A 58 2.37 5.81 -12.14
CA SER A 58 0.93 5.59 -12.10
C SER A 58 0.54 5.12 -10.71
N TYR A 59 -0.61 5.59 -10.23
CA TYR A 59 -1.13 5.23 -8.91
C TYR A 59 -2.61 4.85 -8.99
N PHE A 60 -2.99 3.89 -8.15
CA PHE A 60 -4.32 3.31 -8.13
C PHE A 60 -4.79 3.14 -6.68
N SER A 61 -6.06 3.44 -6.43
CA SER A 61 -6.69 3.18 -5.12
C SER A 61 -7.13 1.72 -5.06
N TRP A 62 -6.90 1.06 -3.94
CA TRP A 62 -7.29 -0.33 -3.71
C TRP A 62 -8.03 -0.46 -2.39
N LYS A 63 -8.89 -1.47 -2.30
CA LYS A 63 -9.51 -1.92 -1.05
C LYS A 63 -8.56 -2.86 -0.28
N ALA A 64 -7.99 -3.80 -1.01
CA ALA A 64 -6.87 -4.62 -0.59
C ALA A 64 -5.95 -4.85 -1.81
N SER A 65 -4.64 -4.90 -1.59
CA SER A 65 -3.68 -5.20 -2.66
C SER A 65 -2.41 -5.83 -2.08
N ALA A 66 -1.70 -6.54 -2.94
CA ALA A 66 -0.39 -7.10 -2.67
C ALA A 66 0.56 -6.73 -3.82
N ILE A 67 1.86 -6.67 -3.52
CA ILE A 67 2.95 -6.48 -4.48
C ILE A 67 4.08 -7.46 -4.15
N GLY A 68 4.97 -7.72 -5.12
CA GLY A 68 6.13 -8.60 -4.94
C GLY A 68 5.98 -9.97 -5.62
N LYS A 69 6.77 -10.95 -5.16
CA LYS A 69 6.76 -12.32 -5.70
C LYS A 69 5.38 -12.96 -5.44
N ASN A 70 4.89 -13.76 -6.40
CA ASN A 70 3.62 -14.50 -6.29
C ASN A 70 2.36 -13.63 -6.08
N VAL A 71 2.40 -12.36 -6.53
CA VAL A 71 1.30 -11.40 -6.37
C VAL A 71 -0.05 -11.90 -6.91
N SER A 72 -0.08 -12.68 -7.99
CA SER A 72 -1.33 -13.20 -8.56
C SER A 72 -2.09 -14.08 -7.56
N ASN A 73 -1.38 -14.95 -6.84
CA ASN A 73 -1.97 -15.81 -5.82
C ASN A 73 -2.39 -15.00 -4.59
N ALA A 74 -1.53 -14.07 -4.15
CA ALA A 74 -1.84 -13.18 -3.03
C ALA A 74 -3.10 -12.35 -3.30
N LYS A 75 -3.26 -11.77 -4.50
CA LYS A 75 -4.46 -11.02 -4.88
C LYS A 75 -5.70 -11.91 -4.93
N THR A 76 -5.59 -13.13 -5.49
CA THR A 76 -6.68 -14.11 -5.51
C THR A 76 -7.12 -14.50 -4.09
N PHE A 77 -6.18 -14.59 -3.15
CA PHE A 77 -6.48 -14.86 -1.75
C PHE A 77 -7.21 -13.68 -1.08
N LEU A 78 -6.72 -12.45 -1.31
CA LEU A 78 -7.36 -11.23 -0.81
C LEU A 78 -8.78 -11.07 -1.35
N GLU A 79 -9.02 -11.31 -2.64
CA GLU A 79 -10.35 -11.25 -3.26
C GLU A 79 -11.37 -12.18 -2.59
N LYS A 80 -10.92 -13.30 -2.03
CA LYS A 80 -11.80 -14.28 -1.36
C LYS A 80 -12.03 -14.00 0.12
N ARG A 81 -11.13 -13.25 0.78
CA ARG A 81 -11.11 -13.08 2.24
C ARG A 81 -11.41 -11.66 2.69
N TYR A 82 -11.20 -10.67 1.82
CA TYR A 82 -11.52 -9.29 2.11
C TYR A 82 -13.03 -9.06 2.12
N THR A 83 -13.51 -8.33 3.13
CA THR A 83 -14.84 -7.72 3.16
C THR A 83 -14.73 -6.26 3.61
N ASP A 84 -15.71 -5.42 3.28
CA ASP A 84 -15.66 -3.99 3.64
C ASP A 84 -15.89 -3.74 5.15
N ASP A 85 -16.37 -4.75 5.89
CA ASP A 85 -16.72 -4.72 7.31
C ASP A 85 -15.73 -5.46 8.21
N MET A 86 -14.51 -5.75 7.73
CA MET A 86 -13.49 -6.42 8.53
C MET A 86 -13.04 -5.59 9.74
N GLU A 87 -12.93 -6.24 10.89
CA GLU A 87 -12.26 -5.66 12.05
C GLU A 87 -10.74 -5.68 11.89
N LEU A 88 -10.03 -4.88 12.70
CA LEU A 88 -8.58 -4.74 12.61
C LEU A 88 -7.85 -6.08 12.76
N ASP A 89 -8.26 -6.90 13.73
CA ASP A 89 -7.60 -8.17 14.02
C ASP A 89 -7.79 -9.17 12.86
N ASP A 90 -8.97 -9.20 12.23
CA ASP A 90 -9.25 -10.01 11.04
C ASP A 90 -8.46 -9.53 9.82
N ALA A 91 -8.32 -8.21 9.66
CA ALA A 91 -7.52 -7.61 8.59
C ALA A 91 -6.05 -7.96 8.74
N VAL A 92 -5.50 -7.88 9.96
CA VAL A 92 -4.13 -8.30 10.28
C VAL A 92 -3.95 -9.79 10.01
N HIS A 93 -4.89 -10.63 10.47
CA HIS A 93 -4.83 -12.07 10.25
C HIS A 93 -4.84 -12.41 8.75
N THR A 94 -5.72 -11.76 7.99
CA THR A 94 -5.82 -11.92 6.53
C THR A 94 -4.55 -11.47 5.82
N ALA A 95 -3.92 -10.37 6.25
CA ALA A 95 -2.65 -9.90 5.70
C ALA A 95 -1.53 -10.93 5.93
N ILE A 96 -1.42 -11.50 7.14
CA ILE A 96 -0.43 -12.54 7.46
C ILE A 96 -0.65 -13.80 6.61
N LEU A 97 -1.90 -14.26 6.50
CA LEU A 97 -2.23 -15.43 5.66
C LEU A 97 -1.92 -15.17 4.19
N THR A 98 -2.20 -13.97 3.69
CA THR A 98 -1.87 -13.57 2.31
C THR A 98 -0.37 -13.60 2.06
N LEU A 99 0.44 -13.13 3.02
CA LEU A 99 1.90 -13.21 2.93
C LEU A 99 2.38 -14.66 2.90
N LYS A 100 1.73 -15.56 3.64
CA LYS A 100 2.05 -16.99 3.66
C LYS A 100 1.90 -17.66 2.31
N GLU A 101 0.90 -17.27 1.53
CA GLU A 101 0.71 -17.79 0.16
C GLU A 101 1.85 -17.35 -0.79
N GLY A 102 2.52 -16.24 -0.49
CA GLY A 102 3.62 -15.70 -1.29
C GLY A 102 5.02 -16.15 -0.86
N LEU A 103 5.17 -16.62 0.38
CA LEU A 103 6.46 -16.96 1.00
C LEU A 103 6.75 -18.47 0.91
N GLU A 104 7.95 -18.79 0.43
CA GLU A 104 8.51 -20.15 0.52
C GLU A 104 9.18 -20.31 1.90
N GLY A 105 8.51 -20.98 2.85
CA GLY A 105 9.06 -21.26 4.17
C GLY A 105 8.10 -20.99 5.33
N GLN A 106 8.64 -20.92 6.55
CA GLN A 106 7.87 -20.61 7.75
C GLN A 106 7.82 -19.10 8.01
N ILE A 107 6.64 -18.60 8.34
CA ILE A 107 6.48 -17.24 8.87
C ILE A 107 6.88 -17.22 10.35
N SER A 108 7.65 -16.23 10.75
CA SER A 108 8.03 -15.97 12.14
C SER A 108 8.06 -14.47 12.39
N GLY A 109 7.93 -14.01 13.64
CA GLY A 109 7.99 -12.58 13.96
C GLY A 109 9.30 -11.87 13.58
N LYS A 110 10.32 -12.61 13.12
CA LYS A 110 11.60 -12.06 12.62
C LYS A 110 11.62 -11.80 11.12
N ASN A 111 10.68 -12.36 10.35
CA ASN A 111 10.69 -12.29 8.88
C ASN A 111 9.47 -11.58 8.28
N ILE A 112 8.56 -11.11 9.14
CA ILE A 112 7.45 -10.26 8.78
C ILE A 112 7.45 -9.02 9.67
N GLU A 113 6.97 -7.91 9.13
CA GLU A 113 6.68 -6.70 9.87
C GLU A 113 5.26 -6.27 9.52
N ILE A 114 4.53 -5.74 10.50
CA ILE A 114 3.16 -5.28 10.30
C ILE A 114 3.06 -3.83 10.74
N GLY A 115 2.67 -2.96 9.81
CA GLY A 115 2.33 -1.57 10.07
C GLY A 115 0.82 -1.41 10.14
N ILE A 116 0.33 -0.71 11.16
CA ILE A 116 -1.10 -0.43 11.37
C ILE A 116 -1.27 1.08 11.41
N ILE A 117 -2.28 1.58 10.69
CA ILE A 117 -2.80 2.93 10.85
C ILE A 117 -4.31 2.85 11.07
N GLY A 118 -4.77 3.37 12.20
CA GLY A 118 -6.16 3.29 12.63
C GLY A 118 -6.88 4.63 12.54
N THR A 119 -8.06 4.68 13.16
CA THR A 119 -8.90 5.87 13.29
C THR A 119 -8.20 7.03 14.01
N ASP A 120 -7.19 6.73 14.82
CA ASP A 120 -6.34 7.71 15.51
C ASP A 120 -5.33 8.41 14.59
N LYS A 121 -5.29 8.02 13.31
CA LYS A 121 -4.40 8.55 12.27
C LYS A 121 -2.92 8.46 12.64
N LYS A 122 -2.55 7.52 13.52
CA LYS A 122 -1.16 7.27 13.92
C LYS A 122 -0.70 5.94 13.34
N PHE A 123 0.42 5.98 12.64
CA PHE A 123 1.09 4.77 12.19
C PHE A 123 1.84 4.14 13.37
N ARG A 124 1.71 2.83 13.54
CA ARG A 124 2.44 2.02 14.51
C ARG A 124 2.85 0.68 13.91
N GLN A 125 4.04 0.21 14.25
CA GLN A 125 4.41 -1.17 13.99
C GLN A 125 3.77 -2.07 15.06
N ALA A 126 3.11 -3.15 14.65
CA ALA A 126 2.55 -4.12 15.57
C ALA A 126 3.67 -4.97 16.19
N PRO A 127 3.63 -5.26 17.50
CA PRO A 127 4.49 -6.27 18.09
C PRO A 127 4.09 -7.64 17.54
N LEU A 128 5.07 -8.41 17.08
CA LEU A 128 4.91 -9.76 16.54
C LEU A 128 5.51 -10.82 17.47
#